data_AF-A0A0S8D2B3-F1
#
_entry.id   AF-A0A0S8D2B3-F1
#
_cell.length_a   1.000
_cell.length_b   1.000
_cell.length_c   1.000
_cell.angle_alpha   90.00
_cell.angle_beta   90.00
_cell.angle_gamma   90.00
#
_symmetry.space_group_name_H-M   'P 1'
#
loop_
_entity.id
_entity.type
_entity.pdbx_description
1 polymer ?
#
loop_
_entity_poly.entity_id
_entity_poly.type
_entity_poly.pdbx_seq_one_letter_code
_entity_poly.pdbx_strand_id
1 'polypeptide(L)'
;MKGDTYLAWSSDEKIRKKGESGGAVTALLKVALEMKIVDAVLVVKMRNRSRYDGVLSLITDPNEVLQSGGALHFASVNVARALKEYLSGAKDFRMAVTCKPCDCRAIIELAKRGQINIDHLILIGLN
;
A
#
# COMPACT_ATOMS: atom_id res chain seq x y z
N MET A 1 0.47 17.29 -14.61
CA MET A 1 1.52 16.28 -14.40
C MET A 1 0.96 14.93 -14.83
N LYS A 2 1.43 14.38 -15.95
CA LYS A 2 1.03 13.04 -16.39
C LYS A 2 2.27 12.39 -17.01
N GLY A 3 2.88 11.45 -16.28
CA GLY A 3 4.10 10.76 -16.70
C GLY A 3 5.42 11.37 -16.22
N ASP A 4 5.39 12.36 -15.32
CA ASP A 4 6.62 12.93 -14.76
C ASP A 4 7.35 11.92 -13.88
N THR A 5 8.68 11.91 -13.96
CA THR A 5 9.54 10.99 -13.21
C THR A 5 10.52 11.77 -12.36
N TYR A 6 10.60 11.42 -11.08
CA TYR A 6 11.47 12.06 -10.10
C TYR A 6 12.25 11.02 -9.30
N LEU A 7 13.49 11.34 -8.97
CA LEU A 7 14.22 10.63 -7.91
C LEU A 7 13.84 11.26 -6.57
N ALA A 8 13.29 10.46 -5.66
CA ALA A 8 12.79 10.94 -4.38
C ALA A 8 13.15 10.00 -3.22
N TRP A 9 13.27 10.57 -2.03
CA TRP A 9 13.48 9.85 -0.77
C TRP A 9 12.78 10.59 0.38
N SER A 10 12.51 9.89 1.47
CA SER A 10 11.90 10.48 2.66
C SER A 10 12.85 11.49 3.31
N SER A 11 12.34 12.65 3.74
CA SER A 11 13.08 13.59 4.58
C SER A 11 13.29 13.07 6.01
N ASP A 12 12.45 12.13 6.47
CA ASP A 12 12.58 11.45 7.76
C ASP A 12 13.64 10.33 7.70
N GLU A 13 14.70 10.48 8.49
CA GLU A 13 15.82 9.54 8.55
C GLU A 13 15.41 8.14 9.04
N LYS A 14 14.43 8.03 9.95
CA LYS A 14 13.93 6.73 10.44
C LYS A 14 13.24 5.97 9.31
N ILE A 15 12.44 6.68 8.50
CA ILE A 15 11.79 6.10 7.32
C ILE A 15 12.84 5.69 6.28
N ARG A 16 13.86 6.52 6.02
CA ARG A 16 14.95 6.17 5.09
C ARG A 16 15.68 4.90 5.50
N LYS A 17 16.06 4.78 6.78
CA LYS A 17 16.81 3.60 7.28
C LYS A 17 16.02 2.31 7.25
N LYS A 18 14.68 2.40 7.29
CA LYS A 18 13.79 1.22 7.35
C LYS A 18 13.28 0.79 5.97
N GLY A 19 13.21 1.71 5.01
CA GLY A 19 12.78 1.40 3.66
C GLY A 19 13.77 0.51 2.91
N GLU A 20 13.28 -0.20 1.89
CA GLU A 20 14.13 -0.96 0.96
C GLU A 20 15.06 -0.05 0.14
N SER A 21 14.62 1.19 -0.10
CA SER A 21 15.34 2.20 -0.85
C SER A 21 15.24 3.55 -0.12
N GLY A 22 14.90 4.65 -0.79
CA GLY A 22 14.75 5.96 -0.14
C GLY A 22 13.58 6.11 0.84
N GLY A 23 12.77 5.07 1.09
CA GLY A 23 11.61 5.14 1.98
C GLY A 23 10.46 6.03 1.47
N ALA A 24 10.46 6.41 0.20
CA ALA A 24 9.48 7.33 -0.39
C ALA A 24 8.04 6.82 -0.25
N VAL A 25 7.80 5.54 -0.52
CA VAL A 25 6.47 4.92 -0.41
C VAL A 25 5.95 4.96 1.02
N THR A 26 6.78 4.55 1.98
CA THR A 26 6.42 4.59 3.41
C THR A 26 6.10 6.02 3.88
N ALA A 27 6.88 7.02 3.41
CA ALA A 27 6.60 8.42 3.71
C ALA A 27 5.27 8.90 3.11
N LEU A 28 4.99 8.57 1.84
CA LEU A 28 3.74 8.92 1.17
C LEU A 28 2.52 8.31 1.87
N LEU A 29 2.60 7.04 2.27
CA LEU A 29 1.54 6.36 3.01
C LEU A 29 1.27 7.02 4.37
N LYS A 30 2.35 7.34 5.11
CA LYS A 30 2.24 8.01 6.41
C LYS A 30 1.58 9.39 6.25
N VAL A 31 2.04 10.20 5.31
CA VAL A 31 1.47 11.53 5.03
C VAL A 31 0.01 11.41 4.59
N ALA A 32 -0.35 10.41 3.78
CA ALA A 32 -1.72 10.21 3.33
C ALA A 32 -2.70 9.95 4.51
N LEU A 33 -2.25 9.24 5.54
CA LEU A 33 -3.03 9.05 6.78
C LEU A 33 -3.03 10.32 7.65
N GLU A 34 -1.86 10.93 7.90
CA GLU A 34 -1.74 12.14 8.74
C GLU A 34 -2.61 13.29 8.21
N MET A 35 -2.65 13.46 6.89
CA MET A 35 -3.43 14.48 6.20
C MET A 35 -4.88 14.05 5.94
N LYS A 36 -5.29 12.85 6.36
CA LYS A 36 -6.63 12.28 6.13
C LYS A 36 -7.05 12.29 4.65
N ILE A 37 -6.08 12.10 3.75
CA ILE A 37 -6.34 11.90 2.32
C ILE A 37 -7.00 10.53 2.13
N VAL A 38 -6.57 9.56 2.94
CA VAL A 38 -7.15 8.22 3.05
C VAL A 38 -7.43 7.91 4.51
N ASP A 39 -8.39 7.02 4.75
CA ASP A 39 -8.78 6.56 6.08
C ASP A 39 -7.91 5.38 6.55
N ALA A 40 -7.37 4.61 5.60
CA ALA A 40 -6.53 3.46 5.88
C ALA A 40 -5.48 3.23 4.78
N VAL A 41 -4.42 2.48 5.11
CA VAL A 41 -3.48 1.95 4.12
C VAL A 41 -3.41 0.43 4.19
N LEU A 42 -3.49 -0.23 3.03
CA LEU A 42 -3.35 -1.67 2.89
C LEU A 42 -1.93 -1.99 2.42
N VAL A 43 -1.17 -2.64 3.29
CA VAL A 43 0.25 -2.95 3.10
C VAL A 43 0.55 -4.41 3.44
N VAL A 44 1.73 -4.89 3.07
CA VAL A 44 2.23 -6.20 3.50
C VAL A 44 3.17 -5.98 4.68
N LYS A 45 2.82 -6.52 5.85
CA LYS A 45 3.72 -6.56 7.02
C LYS A 45 4.43 -7.91 7.09
N MET A 46 5.65 -7.89 7.61
CA MET A 46 6.40 -9.12 7.89
C MET A 46 5.69 -9.93 8.97
N ARG A 47 5.42 -11.21 8.70
CA ARG A 47 4.79 -12.12 9.67
C ARG A 47 5.86 -12.84 10.48
N ASN A 48 5.73 -12.88 11.80
CA ASN A 48 6.62 -13.62 12.70
C ASN A 48 8.13 -13.35 12.50
N ARG A 49 8.50 -12.12 12.09
CA ARG A 49 9.88 -11.75 11.74
C ARG A 49 10.51 -12.61 10.63
N SER A 50 9.69 -13.26 9.81
CA SER A 50 10.12 -14.06 8.67
C SER A 50 10.35 -13.20 7.44
N ARG A 51 11.55 -13.23 6.87
CA ARG A 51 11.84 -12.56 5.58
C ARG A 51 11.09 -13.18 4.39
N TYR A 52 10.50 -14.35 4.59
CA TYR A 52 9.83 -15.12 3.54
C TYR A 52 8.31 -15.12 3.67
N ASP A 53 7.76 -14.56 4.74
CA ASP A 53 6.32 -14.57 5.01
C ASP A 53 5.81 -13.17 5.32
N GLY A 54 4.65 -12.86 4.74
CA GLY A 54 4.02 -11.56 4.83
C GLY A 54 2.51 -11.70 4.96
N VAL A 55 1.92 -10.75 5.67
CA VAL A 55 0.47 -10.69 5.90
C VAL A 55 -0.05 -9.34 5.46
N LEU A 56 -1.19 -9.34 4.77
CA LEU A 56 -1.90 -8.10 4.48
C LEU A 56 -2.38 -7.48 5.78
N SER A 57 -2.09 -6.19 5.95
CA SER A 57 -2.42 -5.45 7.15
C SER A 57 -3.06 -4.13 6.74
N LEU A 58 -4.21 -3.85 7.33
CA LEU A 58 -4.87 -2.56 7.24
C LEU A 58 -4.37 -1.69 8.38
N ILE A 59 -3.72 -0.59 8.07
CA ILE A 59 -3.17 0.35 9.05
C ILE A 59 -3.99 1.64 9.00
N THR A 60 -4.45 2.10 10.17
CA THR A 60 -5.17 3.36 10.34
C THR A 60 -4.41 4.39 11.17
N ASP A 61 -3.45 3.95 12.02
CA ASP A 61 -2.54 4.84 12.74
C ASP A 61 -1.29 5.15 11.89
N PRO A 62 -1.03 6.42 11.52
CA PRO A 62 0.18 6.79 10.78
C PRO A 62 1.49 6.33 11.43
N ASN A 63 1.54 6.20 12.76
CA ASN A 63 2.74 5.78 13.48
C ASN A 63 3.09 4.31 13.22
N GLU A 64 2.12 3.49 12.83
CA GLU A 64 2.34 2.07 12.53
C GLU A 64 2.87 1.82 11.12
N VAL A 65 2.79 2.80 10.21
CA VAL A 65 3.19 2.64 8.80
C VAL A 65 4.66 2.23 8.65
N LEU A 66 5.53 2.69 9.56
CA LEU A 66 6.95 2.33 9.55
C LEU A 66 7.18 0.82 9.70
N GLN A 67 6.24 0.10 10.31
CA GLN A 67 6.33 -1.35 10.51
C GLN A 67 6.22 -2.15 9.22
N SER A 68 5.68 -1.56 8.14
CA SER A 68 5.62 -2.17 6.81
C SER A 68 6.76 -1.75 5.89
N GLY A 69 7.78 -1.05 6.41
CA GLY A 69 8.96 -0.67 5.63
C GLY A 69 9.87 -1.87 5.30
N GLY A 70 10.36 -1.88 4.05
CA GLY A 70 11.21 -2.94 3.49
C GLY A 70 10.52 -3.70 2.35
N ALA A 71 11.22 -4.65 1.73
CA ALA A 71 10.65 -5.53 0.72
C ALA A 71 10.52 -6.99 1.21
N LEU A 72 9.39 -7.62 0.87
CA LEU A 72 9.15 -9.05 1.06
C LEU A 72 8.92 -9.69 -0.30
N HIS A 73 9.99 -10.19 -0.91
CA HIS A 73 9.93 -10.72 -2.29
C HIS A 73 9.14 -12.02 -2.44
N PHE A 74 8.96 -12.77 -1.35
CA PHE A 74 8.32 -14.09 -1.36
C PHE A 74 6.94 -14.10 -0.71
N ALA A 75 6.47 -12.96 -0.18
CA ALA A 75 5.16 -12.87 0.44
C ALA A 75 4.07 -12.99 -0.62
N SER A 76 3.46 -14.17 -0.70
CA SER A 76 2.36 -14.46 -1.61
C SER A 76 1.05 -13.94 -1.01
N VAL A 77 0.71 -12.69 -1.31
CA VAL A 77 -0.55 -12.07 -0.89
C VAL A 77 -1.46 -11.82 -2.09
N ASN A 78 -2.77 -11.91 -1.88
CA ASN A 78 -3.75 -11.59 -2.92
C ASN A 78 -4.49 -10.30 -2.54
N VAL A 79 -3.92 -9.16 -2.94
CA VAL A 79 -4.42 -7.82 -2.59
C VAL A 79 -5.81 -7.59 -3.16
N ALA A 80 -6.03 -8.00 -4.42
CA ALA A 80 -7.30 -7.82 -5.12
C ALA A 80 -8.44 -8.60 -4.45
N ARG A 81 -8.18 -9.84 -4.05
CA ARG A 81 -9.15 -10.64 -3.28
C ARG A 81 -9.45 -9.99 -1.94
N ALA A 82 -8.43 -9.50 -1.23
CA ALA A 82 -8.64 -8.88 0.07
C ALA A 82 -9.53 -7.63 -0.02
N LEU A 83 -9.27 -6.78 -1.02
CA LEU A 83 -10.11 -5.62 -1.30
C LEU A 83 -11.56 -6.02 -1.57
N LYS A 84 -11.77 -6.97 -2.48
CA LYS A 84 -13.11 -7.41 -2.89
C LYS A 84 -13.88 -8.10 -1.76
N GLU A 85 -13.28 -9.10 -1.11
CA GLU A 85 -13.98 -10.02 -0.21
C GLU A 85 -14.01 -9.56 1.24
N TYR A 86 -12.97 -8.85 1.69
CA TYR A 86 -12.82 -8.50 3.12
C TYR A 86 -12.91 -7.01 3.41
N LEU A 87 -12.79 -6.15 2.40
CA LEU A 87 -12.83 -4.68 2.55
C LEU A 87 -13.95 -4.06 1.70
N SER A 88 -15.03 -4.80 1.47
CA SER A 88 -16.25 -4.34 0.76
C SER A 88 -15.99 -3.72 -0.62
N GLY A 89 -14.88 -4.06 -1.29
CA GLY A 89 -14.48 -3.41 -2.54
C GLY A 89 -14.15 -1.93 -2.40
N ALA A 90 -13.64 -1.49 -1.24
CA ALA A 90 -13.33 -0.09 -0.93
C ALA A 90 -14.52 0.87 -1.04
N LYS A 91 -15.75 0.39 -0.83
CA LYS A 91 -16.96 1.23 -0.89
C LYS A 91 -17.15 2.10 0.34
N ASP A 92 -16.68 1.64 1.49
CA ASP A 92 -17.01 2.23 2.79
C ASP A 92 -16.03 3.34 3.22
N PHE A 93 -14.78 3.31 2.75
CA PHE A 93 -13.73 4.25 3.13
C PHE A 93 -12.64 4.37 2.05
N ARG A 94 -11.85 5.44 2.10
CA ARG A 94 -10.74 5.71 1.18
C ARG A 94 -9.47 5.04 1.67
N MET A 95 -8.69 4.48 0.75
CA MET A 95 -7.51 3.73 1.13
C MET A 95 -6.36 3.82 0.13
N ALA A 96 -5.14 3.87 0.64
CA ALA A 96 -3.94 3.71 -0.18
C ALA A 96 -3.49 2.25 -0.17
N VAL A 97 -3.12 1.70 -1.32
CA VAL A 97 -2.78 0.28 -1.49
C VAL A 97 -1.43 0.18 -2.14
N THR A 98 -0.47 -0.48 -1.47
CA THR A 98 0.77 -0.89 -2.13
C THR A 98 0.49 -2.13 -2.97
N CYS A 99 0.73 -2.07 -4.27
CA CYS A 99 0.39 -3.15 -5.20
C CYS A 99 1.57 -3.49 -6.12
N LYS A 100 1.79 -4.78 -6.38
CA LYS A 100 2.63 -5.22 -7.50
C LYS A 100 1.87 -5.03 -8.82
N PRO A 101 2.53 -5.04 -9.99
CA PRO A 101 1.85 -4.77 -11.26
C PRO A 101 0.68 -5.73 -11.53
N CYS A 102 0.81 -7.00 -11.12
CA CYS A 102 -0.24 -8.00 -11.19
C CYS A 102 -1.45 -7.67 -10.30
N ASP A 103 -1.21 -7.21 -9.07
CA ASP A 103 -2.26 -6.74 -8.15
C ASP A 103 -2.99 -5.54 -8.74
N CYS A 104 -2.24 -4.52 -9.20
CA CYS A 104 -2.84 -3.30 -9.74
C CYS A 104 -3.71 -3.64 -10.97
N ARG A 105 -3.27 -4.56 -11.84
CA ARG A 105 -4.07 -5.05 -12.98
C ARG A 105 -5.35 -5.74 -12.51
N ALA A 106 -5.26 -6.65 -11.53
CA ALA A 106 -6.44 -7.34 -11.00
C ALA A 106 -7.44 -6.36 -10.37
N ILE A 107 -6.97 -5.36 -9.62
CA ILE A 107 -7.80 -4.31 -9.02
C ILE A 107 -8.53 -3.51 -10.11
N ILE A 108 -7.82 -3.08 -11.16
CA ILE A 108 -8.42 -2.34 -12.28
C ILE A 108 -9.51 -3.17 -12.98
N GLU A 109 -9.27 -4.46 -13.23
CA GLU A 109 -10.27 -5.34 -13.86
C GLU A 109 -11.50 -5.58 -12.97
N LEU A 110 -11.32 -5.68 -11.65
CA LEU A 110 -12.44 -5.76 -10.71
C LEU A 110 -13.20 -4.43 -10.61
N ALA A 111 -12.52 -3.30 -10.73
CA ALA A 111 -13.15 -1.99 -10.75
C ALA A 111 -14.04 -1.80 -11.99
N LYS A 112 -13.59 -2.21 -13.17
CA LYS A 112 -14.41 -2.22 -14.40
C LYS A 112 -15.71 -3.03 -14.25
N ARG A 113 -15.74 -4.00 -13.33
CA ARG A 113 -16.90 -4.85 -13.03
C ARG A 113 -17.75 -4.33 -11.85
N GLY A 114 -17.46 -3.14 -11.33
CA GLY A 114 -18.15 -2.57 -10.17
C GLY A 114 -17.90 -3.30 -8.85
N GLN A 115 -16.90 -4.19 -8.81
CA GLN A 115 -16.56 -4.96 -7.60
C GLN A 115 -15.59 -4.22 -6.68
N ILE A 116 -14.87 -3.23 -7.21
CA ILE A 116 -14.02 -2.33 -6.45
C ILE A 116 -14.35 -0.89 -6.86
N ASN A 117 -14.51 0.00 -5.88
CA ASN A 117 -14.62 1.43 -6.11
C ASN A 117 -13.21 2.03 -6.27
N ILE A 118 -12.77 2.24 -7.51
CA ILE A 118 -11.43 2.77 -7.79
C ILE A 118 -11.27 4.23 -7.36
N ASP A 119 -12.36 5.00 -7.27
CA ASP A 119 -12.32 6.40 -6.86
C ASP A 119 -11.97 6.56 -5.37
N HIS A 120 -12.09 5.49 -4.60
CA HIS A 120 -11.69 5.43 -3.19
C HIS A 120 -10.27 4.87 -3.00
N LEU A 121 -9.56 4.52 -4.08
CA LEU A 121 -8.23 3.91 -4.02
C LEU A 121 -7.14 4.86 -4.50
N ILE A 122 -6.06 4.93 -3.72
CA ILE A 122 -4.76 5.40 -4.19
C ILE A 122 -3.86 4.19 -4.38
N LEU A 123 -3.60 3.80 -5.62
CA LEU A 123 -2.71 2.68 -5.93
C LEU A 123 -1.25 3.16 -5.99
N ILE A 124 -0.40 2.63 -5.11
CA ILE A 124 1.04 2.86 -5.13
C ILE A 124 1.72 1.62 -5.67
N GLY A 125 2.10 1.68 -6.95
CA GLY A 125 2.77 0.59 -7.65
C GLY A 125 4.20 0.37 -7.15
N LEU A 126 4.57 -0.88 -6.93
CA LEU A 126 5.93 -1.33 -6.59
C LEU A 126 6.43 -2.32 -7.65
N ASN A 127 7.75 -2.43 -7.80
CA ASN A 127 8.40 -3.41 -8.69
C ASN A 127 8.50 -4.77 -8.01
#